data_AF-A0A1G4I1T8-F1
#
_entry.id   AF-A0A1G4I1T8-F1
#
_cell.length_a   1.000
_cell.length_b   1.000
_cell.length_c   1.000
_cell.angle_alpha   90.00
_cell.angle_beta   90.00
_cell.angle_gamma   90.00
#
_symmetry.space_group_name_H-M   'P 1'
#
loop_
_entity.id
_entity.type
_entity.pdbx_description
1 polymer ?
#
loop_
_entity_poly.entity_id
_entity_poly.type
_entity_poly.pdbx_seq_one_letter_code
_entity_poly.pdbx_strand_id
1 'polypeptide(L)'
;MLATVSPSASNLTETISTLEYAQNASAITNKVRVNEATGSDELKRLRECAVHLEEKLGSLGSERLKKQEELSKLIWERDSLRRSLASSDTQSNTNMNLVRAVNSIRLGNIALRRRVEAATKGCIASLDGRLATQYFKGKSSISAKSIMLGGRRSFTLGLLNDYGFLTEAKLHIQLFPCDPHAYAREDPMILVGESLRFCLNVVGAVGIPESCCAHVFCRFSMLFDNEERYFATRASTDTQTPRWNFVKLFEVPNLTEEIIRSFCERPIFTFEVFAFGME
;
A
#
# COMPACT_ATOMS: atom_id res chain seq x y z
N MET A 1 -77.96 -93.38 9.74
CA MET A 1 -78.78 -94.50 10.26
C MET A 1 -80.01 -94.60 9.37
N LEU A 2 -80.34 -95.78 8.87
CA LEU A 2 -81.56 -96.03 8.08
C LEU A 2 -82.51 -96.83 8.98
N ALA A 3 -83.62 -96.20 9.38
CA ALA A 3 -84.69 -96.85 10.13
C ALA A 3 -85.92 -96.97 9.23
N THR A 4 -86.38 -98.20 8.99
CA THR A 4 -87.59 -98.50 8.23
C THR A 4 -88.80 -98.49 9.18
N VAL A 5 -89.64 -97.45 9.08
CA VAL A 5 -90.92 -97.37 9.80
C VAL A 5 -92.00 -97.96 8.89
N SER A 6 -92.57 -99.11 9.27
CA SER A 6 -93.72 -99.72 8.59
C SER A 6 -95.03 -99.20 9.20
N PRO A 7 -96.08 -98.92 8.42
CA PRO A 7 -97.35 -98.44 8.97
C PRO A 7 -98.04 -99.52 9.81
N SER A 8 -98.28 -99.22 11.10
CA SER A 8 -99.12 -100.05 11.95
C SER A 8 -100.59 -99.75 11.69
N ALA A 9 -101.38 -100.76 11.33
CA ALA A 9 -102.80 -100.62 11.00
C ALA A 9 -103.68 -100.14 12.17
N SER A 10 -103.18 -100.23 13.41
CA SER A 10 -103.93 -99.83 14.62
C SER A 10 -103.76 -98.36 15.02
N ASN A 11 -102.75 -97.64 14.50
CA ASN A 11 -102.54 -96.23 14.85
C ASN A 11 -101.86 -95.44 13.70
N LEU A 12 -102.62 -95.20 12.64
CA LEU A 12 -102.17 -94.54 11.41
C LEU A 12 -101.74 -93.08 11.62
N THR A 13 -102.43 -92.34 12.48
CA THR A 13 -102.18 -90.92 12.75
C THR A 13 -100.81 -90.69 13.37
N GLU A 14 -100.44 -91.45 14.40
CA GLU A 14 -99.10 -91.36 15.00
C GLU A 14 -98.00 -91.80 14.03
N THR A 15 -98.28 -92.82 13.20
CA THR A 15 -97.34 -93.27 12.17
C THR A 15 -97.07 -92.15 11.16
N ILE A 16 -98.11 -91.43 10.70
CA ILE A 16 -97.98 -90.30 9.78
C ILE A 16 -97.20 -89.16 10.45
N SER A 17 -97.54 -88.79 11.69
CA SER A 17 -96.82 -87.73 12.41
C SER A 17 -95.34 -88.07 12.64
N THR A 18 -95.01 -89.34 12.87
CA THR A 18 -93.62 -89.82 13.01
C THR A 18 -92.87 -89.75 11.69
N LEU A 19 -93.54 -90.11 10.58
CA LEU A 19 -92.96 -90.06 9.24
C LEU A 19 -92.73 -88.62 8.78
N GLU A 20 -93.69 -87.73 9.01
CA GLU A 20 -93.56 -86.29 8.74
C GLU A 20 -92.44 -85.66 9.59
N TYR A 21 -92.34 -86.03 10.87
CA TYR A 21 -91.25 -85.58 11.73
C TYR A 21 -89.89 -86.09 11.23
N ALA A 22 -89.80 -87.35 10.85
CA ALA A 22 -88.57 -87.92 10.29
C ALA A 22 -88.19 -87.25 8.96
N GLN A 23 -89.17 -86.98 8.10
CA GLN A 23 -88.97 -86.31 6.82
C GLN A 23 -88.53 -84.85 7.01
N ASN A 24 -89.17 -84.11 7.92
CA ASN A 24 -88.78 -82.76 8.29
C ASN A 24 -87.40 -82.71 8.95
N ALA A 25 -87.07 -83.66 9.84
CA ALA A 25 -85.75 -83.76 10.45
C ALA A 25 -84.66 -84.08 9.43
N SER A 26 -84.96 -84.93 8.44
CA SER A 26 -84.02 -85.23 7.34
C SER A 26 -83.76 -84.03 6.41
N ALA A 27 -84.70 -83.08 6.35
CA ALA A 27 -84.56 -81.83 5.61
C ALA A 27 -83.69 -80.79 6.34
N ILE A 28 -83.35 -81.02 7.61
CA ILE A 28 -82.45 -80.14 8.37
C ILE A 28 -81.00 -80.42 7.92
N THR A 29 -80.51 -79.56 7.02
CA THR A 29 -79.10 -79.60 6.57
C THR A 29 -78.28 -78.56 7.32
N ASN A 30 -77.22 -79.01 8.01
CA ASN A 30 -76.29 -78.11 8.68
C ASN A 30 -75.26 -77.61 7.66
N LYS A 31 -75.39 -76.35 7.22
CA LYS A 31 -74.38 -75.70 6.38
C LYS A 31 -73.30 -75.10 7.28
N VAL A 32 -72.20 -75.82 7.48
CA VAL A 32 -71.01 -75.25 8.13
C VAL A 32 -70.42 -74.18 7.21
N ARG A 33 -70.54 -72.91 7.59
CA ARG A 33 -69.77 -71.81 7.00
C ARG A 33 -68.56 -71.55 7.90
N VAL A 34 -67.37 -71.78 7.36
CA VAL A 34 -66.14 -71.23 7.95
C VAL A 34 -66.19 -69.73 7.72
N ASN A 35 -66.08 -68.94 8.79
CA ASN A 35 -66.03 -67.48 8.70
C ASN A 35 -64.73 -67.04 8.02
N GLU A 36 -64.72 -66.99 6.69
CA GLU A 36 -63.73 -66.18 5.98
C GLU A 36 -64.04 -64.72 6.28
N ALA A 37 -63.26 -64.11 7.17
CA ALA A 37 -63.38 -62.69 7.45
C ALA A 37 -63.06 -61.94 6.16
N THR A 38 -64.03 -61.22 5.60
CA THR A 38 -63.89 -60.36 4.40
C THR A 38 -62.73 -59.37 4.54
N GLY A 39 -62.36 -59.00 5.77
CA GLY A 39 -61.19 -58.17 6.05
C GLY A 39 -59.83 -58.85 5.81
N SER A 40 -59.74 -60.17 5.68
CA SER A 40 -58.45 -60.88 5.47
C SER A 40 -57.78 -60.46 4.16
N ASP A 41 -58.54 -60.46 3.06
CA ASP A 41 -57.99 -60.13 1.74
C ASP A 41 -57.76 -58.64 1.56
N GLU A 42 -58.60 -57.81 2.19
CA GLU A 42 -58.44 -56.36 2.22
C GLU A 42 -57.22 -55.96 3.07
N LEU A 43 -57.00 -56.62 4.22
CA LEU A 43 -55.79 -56.47 5.04
C LEU A 43 -54.53 -56.94 4.29
N LYS A 44 -54.60 -58.02 3.50
CA LYS A 44 -53.47 -58.45 2.65
C LYS A 44 -53.12 -57.41 1.61
N ARG A 45 -54.12 -56.90 0.86
CA ARG A 45 -53.91 -55.84 -0.14
C ARG A 45 -53.39 -54.55 0.47
N LEU A 46 -53.92 -54.15 1.62
CA LEU A 46 -53.43 -52.99 2.37
C LEU A 46 -51.98 -53.17 2.82
N ARG A 47 -51.60 -54.36 3.29
CA ARG A 47 -50.21 -54.68 3.64
C ARG A 47 -49.29 -54.67 2.42
N GLU A 48 -49.71 -55.25 1.30
CA GLU A 48 -48.95 -55.21 0.04
C GLU A 48 -48.75 -53.78 -0.46
N CYS A 49 -49.80 -52.95 -0.41
CA CYS A 49 -49.70 -51.53 -0.74
C CYS A 49 -48.78 -50.77 0.24
N ALA A 50 -48.84 -51.07 1.54
CA ALA A 50 -47.95 -50.47 2.54
C ALA A 50 -46.48 -50.81 2.25
N VAL A 51 -46.16 -52.07 1.95
CA VAL A 51 -44.80 -52.50 1.57
C VAL A 51 -44.33 -51.80 0.30
N HIS A 52 -45.18 -51.73 -0.73
CA HIS A 52 -44.85 -51.01 -1.96
C HIS A 52 -44.59 -49.51 -1.69
N LEU A 53 -45.40 -48.86 -0.85
CA LEU A 53 -45.22 -47.46 -0.50
C LEU A 53 -43.94 -47.23 0.30
N GLU A 54 -43.60 -48.13 1.22
CA GLU A 54 -42.34 -48.11 1.98
C GLU A 54 -41.12 -48.26 1.06
N GLU A 55 -41.16 -49.17 0.10
CA GLU A 55 -40.09 -49.33 -0.91
C GLU A 55 -39.92 -48.07 -1.78
N LYS A 56 -41.05 -47.47 -2.19
CA LYS A 56 -41.04 -46.22 -2.97
C LYS A 56 -40.52 -45.04 -2.15
N LEU A 57 -40.85 -44.98 -0.86
CA LEU A 57 -40.28 -44.00 0.09
C LEU A 57 -38.78 -44.22 0.30
N GLY A 58 -38.32 -45.47 0.37
CA GLY A 58 -36.90 -45.81 0.50
C GLY A 58 -36.07 -45.41 -0.73
N SER A 59 -36.59 -45.67 -1.93
CA SER A 59 -35.94 -45.25 -3.18
C SER A 59 -35.89 -43.72 -3.32
N LEU A 60 -37.00 -43.03 -3.05
CA LEU A 60 -37.06 -41.56 -3.03
C LEU A 60 -36.12 -40.97 -1.97
N GLY A 61 -36.03 -41.57 -0.79
CA GLY A 61 -35.12 -41.16 0.28
C GLY A 61 -33.65 -41.27 -0.15
N SER A 62 -33.29 -42.36 -0.81
CA SER A 62 -31.95 -42.58 -1.37
C SER A 62 -31.62 -41.58 -2.48
N GLU A 63 -32.57 -41.29 -3.36
CA GLU A 63 -32.40 -40.30 -4.43
C GLU A 63 -32.25 -38.88 -3.87
N ARG A 64 -33.01 -38.54 -2.82
CA ARG A 64 -32.88 -37.26 -2.11
C ARG A 64 -31.51 -37.11 -1.47
N LEU A 65 -30.97 -38.16 -0.85
CA LEU A 65 -29.64 -38.17 -0.25
C LEU A 65 -28.54 -37.93 -1.30
N LYS A 66 -28.61 -38.62 -2.44
CA LYS A 66 -27.67 -38.41 -3.56
C LYS A 66 -27.71 -36.96 -4.06
N LYS A 67 -28.92 -36.43 -4.30
CA LYS A 67 -29.09 -35.03 -4.73
C LYS A 67 -28.60 -34.03 -3.69
N GLN A 68 -28.78 -34.33 -2.39
CA GLN A 68 -28.27 -33.50 -1.30
C GLN A 68 -26.73 -33.46 -1.29
N GLU A 69 -26.08 -34.59 -1.58
CA GLU A 69 -24.61 -34.70 -1.65
C GLU A 69 -24.05 -34.03 -2.92
N GLU A 70 -24.74 -34.13 -4.05
CA GLU A 70 -24.38 -33.39 -5.26
C GLU A 70 -24.54 -31.88 -5.05
N LEU A 71 -25.61 -31.45 -4.38
CA LEU A 71 -25.84 -30.05 -4.02
C LEU A 71 -24.71 -29.50 -3.14
N SER A 72 -24.25 -30.26 -2.14
CA SER A 72 -23.16 -29.80 -1.26
C SER A 72 -21.84 -29.67 -2.02
N LYS A 73 -21.54 -30.57 -2.97
CA LYS A 73 -20.38 -30.47 -3.87
C LYS A 73 -20.45 -29.22 -4.75
N LEU A 74 -21.59 -28.99 -5.40
CA LEU A 74 -21.80 -27.83 -6.27
C LEU A 74 -21.74 -26.49 -5.51
N ILE A 75 -22.25 -26.45 -4.28
CA ILE A 75 -22.13 -25.26 -3.42
C ILE A 75 -20.66 -24.96 -3.12
N TRP A 76 -19.89 -25.99 -2.78
CA TRP A 76 -18.47 -25.83 -2.49
C TRP A 76 -17.68 -25.36 -3.73
N GLU A 77 -17.94 -25.93 -4.90
CA GLU A 77 -17.32 -25.51 -6.15
C GLU A 77 -17.68 -24.06 -6.49
N ARG A 78 -18.96 -23.68 -6.40
CA ARG A 78 -19.43 -22.30 -6.61
C ARG A 78 -18.70 -21.31 -5.70
N ASP A 79 -18.60 -21.63 -4.42
CA ASP A 79 -17.97 -20.73 -3.44
C ASP A 79 -16.45 -20.65 -3.62
N SER A 80 -15.82 -21.76 -4.04
CA SER A 80 -14.42 -21.77 -4.45
C SER A 80 -14.17 -20.87 -5.67
N LEU A 81 -14.98 -21.01 -6.72
CA LEU A 81 -14.89 -20.21 -7.93
C LEU A 81 -15.13 -18.71 -7.67
N ARG A 82 -16.10 -18.37 -6.80
CA ARG A 82 -16.35 -16.98 -6.40
C ARG A 82 -15.13 -16.34 -5.71
N ARG A 83 -14.43 -17.08 -4.84
CA ARG A 83 -13.21 -16.59 -4.18
C ARG A 83 -12.09 -16.32 -5.20
N SER A 84 -11.90 -17.23 -6.16
CA SER A 84 -10.91 -17.06 -7.22
C SER A 84 -11.19 -15.85 -8.12
N LEU A 85 -12.47 -15.62 -8.47
CA LEU A 85 -12.87 -14.47 -9.29
C LEU A 85 -12.62 -13.14 -8.54
N ALA A 86 -12.99 -13.08 -7.26
CA ALA A 86 -12.74 -11.91 -6.43
C ALA A 86 -11.23 -11.57 -6.33
N SER A 87 -10.36 -12.58 -6.20
CA SER A 87 -8.92 -12.35 -6.23
C SER A 87 -8.42 -11.83 -7.59
N SER A 88 -8.96 -12.34 -8.70
CA SER A 88 -8.60 -11.89 -10.05
C SER A 88 -8.99 -10.42 -10.28
N ASP A 89 -10.16 -9.99 -9.82
CA ASP A 89 -10.62 -8.61 -9.93
C ASP A 89 -9.74 -7.66 -9.11
N THR A 90 -9.34 -8.05 -7.89
CA THR A 90 -8.39 -7.26 -7.10
C THR A 90 -7.03 -7.14 -7.80
N GLN A 91 -6.53 -8.22 -8.38
CA GLN A 91 -5.27 -8.23 -9.10
C GLN A 91 -5.33 -7.35 -10.37
N SER A 92 -6.43 -7.40 -11.12
CA SER A 92 -6.67 -6.53 -12.27
C SER A 92 -6.69 -5.05 -11.88
N ASN A 93 -7.37 -4.70 -10.79
CA ASN A 93 -7.39 -3.33 -10.26
C ASN A 93 -6.00 -2.86 -9.81
N THR A 94 -5.22 -3.71 -9.15
CA THR A 94 -3.83 -3.37 -8.78
C THR A 94 -2.96 -3.14 -10.03
N ASN A 95 -3.10 -3.98 -11.05
CA ASN A 95 -2.38 -3.82 -12.32
C ASN A 95 -2.74 -2.52 -13.03
N MET A 96 -4.03 -2.16 -13.10
CA MET A 96 -4.49 -0.88 -13.65
C MET A 96 -3.87 0.32 -12.92
N ASN A 97 -3.83 0.28 -11.59
CA ASN A 97 -3.24 1.36 -10.79
C ASN A 97 -1.73 1.47 -10.99
N LEU A 98 -1.02 0.33 -11.07
CA LEU A 98 0.41 0.30 -11.38
C LEU A 98 0.70 0.89 -12.76
N VAL A 99 -0.06 0.51 -13.78
CA VAL A 99 0.09 1.06 -15.15
C VAL A 99 -0.13 2.58 -15.16
N ARG A 100 -1.12 3.09 -14.42
CA ARG A 100 -1.37 4.53 -14.29
C ARG A 100 -0.20 5.24 -13.60
N ALA A 101 0.32 4.68 -12.50
CA ALA A 101 1.45 5.24 -11.77
C ALA A 101 2.72 5.27 -12.62
N VAL A 102 3.04 4.17 -13.33
CA VAL A 102 4.18 4.08 -14.23
C VAL A 102 4.08 5.11 -15.36
N ASN A 103 2.88 5.29 -15.94
CA ASN A 103 2.68 6.31 -16.97
C ASN A 103 2.87 7.74 -16.44
N SER A 104 2.38 8.04 -15.23
CA SER A 104 2.61 9.34 -14.58
C SER A 104 4.10 9.59 -14.34
N ILE A 105 4.82 8.61 -13.78
CA ILE A 105 6.26 8.69 -13.55
C ILE A 105 7.02 8.85 -14.88
N ARG A 106 6.64 8.12 -15.93
CA ARG A 106 7.26 8.22 -17.26
C ARG A 106 7.12 9.63 -17.83
N LEU A 107 5.93 10.22 -17.74
CA LEU A 107 5.69 11.60 -18.19
C LEU A 107 6.48 12.61 -17.35
N GLY A 108 6.51 12.44 -16.02
CA GLY A 108 7.33 13.25 -15.13
C GLY A 108 8.82 13.18 -15.47
N ASN A 109 9.35 11.99 -15.74
CA ASN A 109 10.73 11.78 -16.13
C ASN A 109 11.07 12.42 -17.48
N ILE A 110 10.17 12.40 -18.46
CA ILE A 110 10.36 13.11 -19.73
C ILE A 110 10.44 14.62 -19.48
N ALA A 111 9.56 15.17 -18.65
CA ALA A 111 9.57 16.59 -18.29
C ALA A 111 10.86 16.97 -17.55
N LEU A 112 11.29 16.17 -16.58
CA LEU A 112 12.54 16.38 -15.85
C LEU A 112 13.77 16.30 -16.75
N ARG A 113 13.84 15.32 -17.67
CA ARG A 113 14.94 15.23 -18.64
C ARG A 113 15.03 16.48 -19.52
N ARG A 114 13.89 16.99 -20.00
CA ARG A 114 13.84 18.26 -20.74
C ARG A 114 14.31 19.44 -19.89
N ARG A 115 13.93 19.49 -18.61
CA ARG A 115 14.41 20.53 -17.66
C ARG A 115 15.92 20.46 -17.44
N VAL A 116 16.47 19.25 -17.27
CA VAL A 116 17.91 19.04 -17.12
C VAL A 116 18.64 19.47 -18.38
N GLU A 117 18.16 19.08 -19.57
CA GLU A 117 18.76 19.46 -20.84
C GLU A 117 18.71 20.97 -21.11
N ALA A 118 17.63 21.64 -20.70
CA ALA A 118 17.53 23.09 -20.78
C ALA A 118 18.52 23.76 -19.80
N ALA A 119 18.57 23.27 -18.55
CA ALA A 119 19.48 23.78 -17.53
C ALA A 119 20.96 23.61 -17.89
N THR A 120 21.34 22.47 -18.50
CA THR A 120 22.74 22.20 -18.92
C THR A 120 23.20 23.09 -20.08
N LYS A 121 22.25 23.66 -20.84
CA LYS A 121 22.50 24.68 -21.88
C LYS A 121 22.42 26.12 -21.35
N GLY A 122 22.33 26.30 -20.02
CA GLY A 122 22.23 27.63 -19.40
C GLY A 122 20.86 28.30 -19.56
N CYS A 123 19.81 27.54 -19.86
CA CYS A 123 18.48 28.07 -20.19
C CYS A 123 17.42 27.48 -19.26
N ILE A 124 16.89 28.26 -18.32
CA ILE A 124 15.70 27.86 -17.53
C ILE A 124 14.49 28.50 -18.23
N ALA A 125 13.88 27.80 -19.19
CA ALA A 125 12.65 28.26 -19.81
C ALA A 125 11.48 28.10 -18.81
N SER A 126 10.72 29.19 -18.60
CA SER A 126 9.39 29.10 -17.99
C SER A 126 8.47 28.28 -18.91
N LEU A 127 7.55 27.50 -18.32
CA LEU A 127 6.57 26.67 -19.03
C LEU A 127 5.64 27.47 -19.97
N ASP A 128 5.67 28.80 -19.90
CA ASP A 128 4.78 29.71 -20.62
C ASP A 128 5.36 30.27 -21.94
N GLY A 129 6.49 29.74 -22.44
CA GLY A 129 7.08 30.20 -23.70
C GLY A 129 7.67 31.63 -23.63
N ARG A 130 7.84 32.19 -22.43
CA ARG A 130 8.63 33.40 -22.20
C ARG A 130 10.12 33.07 -22.27
N LEU A 131 10.89 34.00 -22.84
CA LEU A 131 12.35 33.94 -22.94
C LEU A 131 12.93 33.57 -21.58
N ALA A 132 13.81 32.57 -21.54
CA ALA A 132 14.47 32.16 -20.32
C ALA A 132 15.17 33.37 -19.70
N THR A 133 14.76 33.76 -18.50
CA THR A 133 15.48 34.74 -17.69
C THR A 133 16.93 34.29 -17.61
N GLN A 134 17.84 35.12 -18.10
CA GLN A 134 19.27 34.85 -18.01
C GLN A 134 19.60 34.66 -16.53
N TYR A 135 20.33 33.60 -16.21
CA TYR A 135 20.72 33.32 -14.84
C TYR A 135 22.22 33.08 -14.77
N PHE A 136 22.79 33.50 -13.65
CA PHE A 136 24.16 33.26 -13.29
C PHE A 136 24.20 32.39 -12.04
N LYS A 137 25.04 31.35 -12.08
CA LYS A 137 25.35 30.52 -10.92
C LYS A 137 26.86 30.46 -10.76
N GLY A 138 27.33 30.97 -9.63
CA GLY A 138 28.73 30.94 -9.23
C GLY A 138 28.93 30.06 -8.01
N LYS A 139 29.89 29.14 -8.02
CA LYS A 139 30.23 28.26 -6.90
C LYS A 139 31.61 28.59 -6.35
N SER A 140 31.77 28.53 -5.04
CA SER A 140 33.08 28.61 -4.40
C SER A 140 33.11 27.81 -3.10
N SER A 141 34.30 27.56 -2.59
CA SER A 141 34.47 26.84 -1.34
C SER A 141 35.73 27.28 -0.62
N ILE A 142 35.76 27.12 0.70
CA ILE A 142 36.91 27.52 1.53
C ILE A 142 37.05 26.61 2.74
N SER A 143 38.29 26.38 3.16
CA SER A 143 38.59 25.78 4.46
C SER A 143 38.49 26.82 5.57
N ALA A 144 38.36 26.37 6.81
CA ALA A 144 38.29 27.23 8.00
C ALA A 144 39.57 27.17 8.83
N LYS A 145 40.72 26.89 8.18
CA LYS A 145 42.05 26.88 8.82
C LYS A 145 42.32 28.15 9.63
N SER A 146 41.88 29.30 9.13
CA SER A 146 42.06 30.58 9.83
C SER A 146 41.39 30.63 11.21
N ILE A 147 40.22 30.01 11.35
CA ILE A 147 39.49 29.92 12.61
C ILE A 147 40.23 29.01 13.59
N MET A 148 40.74 27.87 13.10
CA MET A 148 41.52 26.94 13.90
C MET A 148 42.83 27.55 14.42
N LEU A 149 43.40 28.51 13.69
CA LEU A 149 44.58 29.26 14.12
C LEU A 149 44.23 30.51 14.95
N GLY A 150 42.95 30.72 15.29
CA GLY A 150 42.53 31.87 16.10
C GLY A 150 42.48 33.21 15.36
N GLY A 151 42.61 33.21 14.03
CA GLY A 151 42.76 34.41 13.23
C GLY A 151 41.45 34.91 12.63
N ARG A 152 41.13 36.19 12.83
CA ARG A 152 40.12 36.91 12.03
C ARG A 152 40.67 37.18 10.63
N ARG A 153 40.01 36.65 9.59
CA ARG A 153 40.44 36.84 8.20
C ARG A 153 39.27 37.21 7.28
N SER A 154 39.57 38.08 6.31
CA SER A 154 38.71 38.41 5.19
C SER A 154 39.19 37.66 3.96
N PHE A 155 38.26 37.12 3.17
CA PHE A 155 38.56 36.36 1.97
C PHE A 155 37.79 36.92 0.77
N THR A 156 38.45 36.91 -0.38
CA THR A 156 37.85 37.19 -1.68
C THR A 156 37.96 35.92 -2.50
N LEU A 157 36.82 35.26 -2.69
CA LEU A 157 36.72 33.97 -3.33
C LEU A 157 36.26 34.15 -4.77
N GLY A 158 37.00 33.60 -5.72
CA GLY A 158 36.55 33.51 -7.11
C GLY A 158 35.33 32.59 -7.23
N LEU A 159 34.34 32.99 -8.01
CA LEU A 159 33.18 32.17 -8.32
C LEU A 159 33.43 31.38 -9.60
N LEU A 160 33.26 30.06 -9.53
CA LEU A 160 33.35 29.14 -10.65
C LEU A 160 31.97 28.95 -11.27
N ASN A 161 31.87 28.91 -12.60
CA ASN A 161 30.63 28.52 -13.25
C ASN A 161 30.38 27.00 -13.12
N ASP A 162 29.27 26.50 -13.66
CA ASP A 162 28.93 25.07 -13.59
C ASP A 162 29.90 24.16 -14.35
N TYR A 163 30.71 24.70 -15.26
CA TYR A 163 31.78 23.98 -15.96
C TYR A 163 33.12 24.02 -15.22
N GLY A 164 33.19 24.68 -14.06
CA GLY A 164 34.41 24.80 -13.25
C GLY A 164 35.37 25.91 -13.69
N PHE A 165 34.99 26.75 -14.65
CA PHE A 165 35.82 27.89 -15.06
C PHE A 165 35.61 29.09 -14.14
N LEU A 166 36.69 29.79 -13.84
CA LEU A 166 36.66 31.01 -13.05
C LEU A 166 35.93 32.13 -13.80
N THR A 167 35.01 32.78 -13.11
CA THR A 167 34.25 33.92 -13.63
C THR A 167 34.83 35.25 -13.12
N GLU A 168 34.37 36.36 -13.69
CA GLU A 168 34.72 37.70 -13.20
C GLU A 168 34.14 37.98 -11.80
N ALA A 169 33.10 37.24 -11.42
CA ALA A 169 32.41 37.41 -10.16
C ALA A 169 33.23 36.88 -8.97
N LYS A 170 33.26 37.65 -7.88
CA LYS A 170 33.97 37.35 -6.65
C LYS A 170 33.06 37.49 -5.45
N LEU A 171 33.17 36.57 -4.50
CA LEU A 171 32.44 36.56 -3.23
C LEU A 171 33.36 37.04 -2.12
N HIS A 172 32.89 37.99 -1.31
CA HIS A 172 33.59 38.50 -0.14
C HIS A 172 32.99 37.93 1.14
N ILE A 173 33.82 37.28 1.95
CA ILE A 173 33.43 36.72 3.24
C ILE A 173 34.44 37.11 4.32
N GLN A 174 34.03 37.04 5.57
CA GLN A 174 34.91 37.11 6.74
C GLN A 174 34.65 35.92 7.65
N LEU A 175 35.72 35.31 8.13
CA LEU A 175 35.68 34.24 9.12
C LEU A 175 36.47 34.70 10.34
N PHE A 176 35.89 34.51 11.52
CA PHE A 176 36.60 34.83 12.76
C PHE A 176 36.12 33.94 13.91
N PRO A 177 37.05 33.44 14.73
CA PRO A 177 36.70 32.76 15.98
C PRO A 177 36.12 33.76 16.99
N CYS A 178 35.28 33.25 17.87
CA CYS A 178 34.73 33.99 19.01
C CYS A 178 35.48 33.65 20.29
N ASP A 179 35.36 34.52 21.30
CA ASP A 179 35.94 34.26 22.62
C ASP A 179 35.38 32.95 23.24
N PRO A 180 36.24 32.16 23.91
CA PRO A 180 37.63 32.46 24.29
C PRO A 180 38.67 32.14 23.21
N HIS A 181 38.29 31.70 22.01
CA HIS A 181 39.21 31.20 20.98
C HIS A 181 39.76 32.27 20.03
N ALA A 182 39.51 33.55 20.29
CA ALA A 182 39.96 34.68 19.47
C ALA A 182 41.42 35.10 19.75
N TYR A 183 42.32 34.13 19.91
CA TYR A 183 43.76 34.34 20.09
C TYR A 183 44.56 33.49 19.10
N ALA A 184 45.63 34.07 18.55
CA ALA A 184 46.50 33.40 17.61
C ALA A 184 47.16 32.17 18.23
N ARG A 185 47.17 31.06 17.49
CA ARG A 185 47.84 29.81 17.88
C ARG A 185 48.54 29.17 16.70
N GLU A 186 49.65 28.51 16.96
CA GLU A 186 50.43 27.81 15.93
C GLU A 186 49.91 26.39 15.69
N ASP A 187 49.65 25.65 16.77
CA ASP A 187 49.10 24.30 16.72
C ASP A 187 47.60 24.29 16.99
N PRO A 188 46.75 23.92 16.01
CA PRO A 188 45.32 23.79 16.23
C PRO A 188 44.92 22.54 17.03
N MET A 189 45.82 21.56 17.21
CA MET A 189 45.52 20.33 17.96
C MET A 189 45.32 20.55 19.46
N ILE A 190 45.71 21.72 19.98
CA ILE A 190 45.40 22.11 21.37
C ILE A 190 43.89 22.26 21.63
N LEU A 191 43.08 22.34 20.57
CA LEU A 191 41.63 22.44 20.65
C LEU A 191 40.93 21.08 20.78
N VAL A 192 41.65 19.96 20.79
CA VAL A 192 41.04 18.63 20.94
C VAL A 192 40.28 18.56 22.26
N GLY A 193 39.00 18.21 22.20
CA GLY A 193 38.08 18.16 23.33
C GLY A 193 37.35 19.48 23.64
N GLU A 194 37.77 20.59 23.05
CA GLU A 194 37.15 21.91 23.29
C GLU A 194 35.90 22.13 22.42
N SER A 195 35.05 23.07 22.84
CA SER A 195 33.92 23.57 22.04
C SER A 195 34.30 24.87 21.35
N LEU A 196 34.27 24.87 20.01
CA LEU A 196 34.68 26.02 19.20
C LEU A 196 33.46 26.80 18.71
N ARG A 197 33.46 28.10 18.99
CA ARG A 197 32.48 29.06 18.46
C ARG A 197 33.15 30.03 17.49
N PHE A 198 32.52 30.26 16.36
CA PHE A 198 33.04 31.17 15.35
C PHE A 198 31.92 31.75 14.48
N CYS A 199 32.20 32.88 13.84
CA CYS A 199 31.26 33.56 12.96
C CYS A 199 31.73 33.51 11.51
N LEU A 200 30.77 33.29 10.62
CA LEU A 200 30.87 33.56 9.19
C LEU A 200 30.05 34.80 8.86
N ASN A 201 30.68 35.80 8.27
CA ASN A 201 30.03 36.97 7.70
C ASN A 201 30.13 36.91 6.18
N VAL A 202 29.01 36.70 5.49
CA VAL A 202 28.90 36.81 4.04
C VAL A 202 28.66 38.28 3.71
N VAL A 203 29.73 39.00 3.39
CA VAL A 203 29.72 40.46 3.19
C VAL A 203 28.93 40.82 1.94
N GLY A 204 29.26 40.19 0.82
CA GLY A 204 28.71 40.55 -0.48
C GLY A 204 29.42 39.88 -1.64
N ALA A 205 29.04 40.23 -2.86
CA ALA A 205 29.74 39.82 -4.08
C ALA A 205 29.99 41.02 -4.98
N VAL A 206 30.90 40.88 -5.94
CA VAL A 206 31.21 41.87 -6.98
C VAL A 206 31.39 41.17 -8.32
N GLY A 207 31.19 41.89 -9.43
CA GLY A 207 31.40 41.35 -10.78
C GLY A 207 30.33 40.36 -11.23
N ILE A 208 29.10 40.48 -10.69
CA ILE A 208 27.96 39.71 -11.16
C ILE A 208 27.57 40.21 -12.57
N PRO A 209 27.29 39.34 -13.55
CA PRO A 209 26.94 39.77 -14.90
C PRO A 209 25.75 40.73 -14.92
N GLU A 210 25.88 41.81 -15.70
CA GLU A 210 24.85 42.86 -15.83
C GLU A 210 23.50 42.31 -16.27
N SER A 211 23.50 41.29 -17.13
CA SER A 211 22.27 40.68 -17.62
C SER A 211 21.49 39.87 -16.57
N CYS A 212 22.09 39.62 -15.41
CA CYS A 212 21.54 38.76 -14.36
C CYS A 212 21.41 39.49 -12.99
N CYS A 213 21.41 40.82 -12.96
CA CYS A 213 21.51 41.57 -11.70
C CYS A 213 20.17 41.91 -11.02
N ALA A 214 19.03 41.44 -11.53
CA ALA A 214 17.72 41.79 -10.99
C ALA A 214 17.47 41.21 -9.59
N HIS A 215 17.88 39.95 -9.37
CA HIS A 215 17.80 39.30 -8.07
C HIS A 215 19.07 38.50 -7.79
N VAL A 216 19.83 38.92 -6.78
CA VAL A 216 21.10 38.27 -6.41
C VAL A 216 21.11 37.85 -4.95
N PHE A 217 21.38 36.58 -4.69
CA PHE A 217 21.54 36.05 -3.33
C PHE A 217 22.64 35.00 -3.25
N CYS A 218 23.13 34.76 -2.04
CA CYS A 218 24.11 33.71 -1.76
C CYS A 218 23.48 32.63 -0.89
N ARG A 219 23.64 31.38 -1.30
CA ARG A 219 23.34 30.18 -0.53
C ARG A 219 24.66 29.54 -0.08
N PHE A 220 24.70 29.00 1.12
CA PHE A 220 25.88 28.29 1.60
C PHE A 220 25.53 27.17 2.58
N SER A 221 26.44 26.22 2.72
CA SER A 221 26.34 25.12 3.69
C SER A 221 27.71 24.83 4.32
N MET A 222 27.67 24.13 5.45
CA MET A 222 28.85 23.70 6.20
C MET A 222 28.85 22.17 6.33
N LEU A 223 30.01 21.54 6.11
CA LEU A 223 30.14 20.08 6.08
C LEU A 223 29.76 19.37 7.39
N PHE A 224 29.93 20.04 8.54
CA PHE A 224 29.63 19.49 9.87
C PHE A 224 28.33 20.05 10.48
N ASP A 225 27.42 20.58 9.66
CA ASP A 225 26.08 20.94 10.15
C ASP A 225 25.23 19.66 10.24
N ASN A 226 24.88 19.28 11.47
CA ASN A 226 24.14 18.04 11.78
C ASN A 226 22.77 17.95 11.11
N GLU A 227 22.23 19.05 10.57
CA GLU A 227 20.91 19.10 9.97
C GLU A 227 20.94 19.31 8.44
N GLU A 228 22.11 19.21 7.78
CA GLU A 228 22.28 19.49 6.34
C GLU A 228 21.64 20.82 5.89
N ARG A 229 21.60 21.82 6.78
CA ARG A 229 20.90 23.07 6.52
C ARG A 229 21.66 23.89 5.48
N TYR A 230 20.91 24.36 4.50
CA TYR A 230 21.35 25.44 3.63
C TYR A 230 20.95 26.77 4.25
N PHE A 231 21.90 27.69 4.34
CA PHE A 231 21.66 29.08 4.71
C PHE A 231 21.60 29.93 3.45
N ALA A 232 20.72 30.93 3.42
CA ALA A 232 20.59 31.85 2.31
C ALA A 232 20.55 33.29 2.81
N THR A 233 21.22 34.18 2.09
CA THR A 233 21.11 35.63 2.30
C THR A 233 19.77 36.13 1.77
N ARG A 234 19.35 37.32 2.20
CA ARG A 234 18.26 38.04 1.52
C ARG A 234 18.70 38.38 0.09
N ALA A 235 17.76 38.34 -0.85
CA ALA A 235 18.03 38.79 -2.20
C ALA A 235 18.26 40.31 -2.23
N SER A 236 19.30 40.73 -2.94
CA SER A 236 19.52 42.11 -3.35
C SER A 236 18.96 42.31 -4.74
N THR A 237 18.40 43.48 -5.00
CA THR A 237 17.80 43.82 -6.29
C THR A 237 18.66 44.78 -7.09
N ASP A 238 18.63 44.65 -8.41
CA ASP A 238 19.22 45.57 -9.40
C ASP A 238 20.66 46.00 -9.09
N THR A 239 21.52 45.03 -8.76
CA THR A 239 22.92 45.31 -8.40
C THR A 239 23.89 44.23 -8.81
N GLN A 240 25.01 44.65 -9.42
CA GLN A 240 26.16 43.77 -9.71
C GLN A 240 27.09 43.59 -8.49
N THR A 241 26.83 44.34 -7.41
CA THR A 241 27.65 44.39 -6.19
C THR A 241 26.81 44.23 -4.92
N PRO A 242 26.10 43.11 -4.75
CA PRO A 242 25.21 42.91 -3.61
C PRO A 242 25.98 42.96 -2.30
N ARG A 243 25.43 43.66 -1.30
CA ARG A 243 25.94 43.71 0.07
C ARG A 243 24.93 43.09 1.01
N TRP A 244 25.19 41.86 1.44
CA TRP A 244 24.28 41.12 2.31
C TRP A 244 24.61 41.33 3.78
N ASN A 245 25.90 41.43 4.14
CA ASN A 245 26.38 41.45 5.52
C ASN A 245 25.68 40.39 6.42
N PHE A 246 25.51 39.19 5.87
CA PHE A 246 24.81 38.12 6.56
C PHE A 246 25.76 37.43 7.54
N VAL A 247 25.47 37.55 8.83
CA VAL A 247 26.31 36.98 9.89
C VAL A 247 25.63 35.74 10.46
N LYS A 248 26.38 34.63 10.52
CA LYS A 248 25.96 33.38 11.15
C LYS A 248 27.01 32.93 12.15
N LEU A 249 26.56 32.67 13.37
CA LEU A 249 27.33 32.02 14.42
C LEU A 249 27.22 30.50 14.26
N PHE A 250 28.35 29.82 14.34
CA PHE A 250 28.48 28.37 14.36
C PHE A 250 29.13 27.93 15.67
N GLU A 251 28.67 26.78 16.16
CA GLU A 251 29.20 26.14 17.35
C GLU A 251 29.46 24.67 17.03
N VAL A 252 30.70 24.24 17.27
CA VAL A 252 31.15 22.87 17.07
C VAL A 252 31.60 22.35 18.43
N PRO A 253 30.75 21.59 19.13
CA PRO A 253 31.11 21.01 20.42
C PRO A 253 32.08 19.83 20.24
N ASN A 254 32.91 19.59 21.25
CA ASN A 254 33.79 18.42 21.35
C ASN A 254 34.63 18.17 20.09
N LEU A 255 35.54 19.09 19.78
CA LEU A 255 36.43 18.95 18.63
C LEU A 255 37.28 17.69 18.72
N THR A 256 37.18 16.82 17.71
CA THR A 256 38.10 15.68 17.54
C THR A 256 39.27 16.05 16.63
N GLU A 257 40.36 15.29 16.69
CA GLU A 257 41.50 15.46 15.78
C GLU A 257 41.08 15.42 14.29
N GLU A 258 40.11 14.58 13.94
CA GLU A 258 39.59 14.45 12.58
C GLU A 258 38.82 15.71 12.12
N ILE A 259 38.05 16.32 13.01
CA ILE A 259 37.33 17.56 12.73
C ILE A 259 38.35 18.69 12.53
N ILE A 260 39.34 18.80 13.41
CA ILE A 260 40.38 19.83 13.32
C ILE A 260 41.17 19.69 12.01
N ARG A 261 41.57 18.45 11.65
CA ARG A 261 42.25 18.16 10.38
C ARG A 261 41.38 18.55 9.19
N SER A 262 40.10 18.20 9.22
CA SER A 262 39.16 18.54 8.14
C SER A 262 38.98 20.05 7.97
N PHE A 263 38.89 20.83 9.05
CA PHE A 263 38.85 22.30 8.98
C PHE A 263 40.10 22.91 8.36
N CYS A 264 41.26 22.27 8.53
CA CYS A 264 42.54 22.76 8.05
C CYS A 264 42.81 22.39 6.59
N GLU A 265 42.48 21.16 6.19
CA GLU A 265 42.88 20.55 4.91
C GLU A 265 41.79 20.58 3.85
N ARG A 266 40.52 20.59 4.24
CA ARG A 266 39.38 20.42 3.33
C ARG A 266 38.51 21.68 3.29
N PRO A 267 37.84 21.97 2.15
CA PRO A 267 36.80 22.98 2.11
C PRO A 267 35.64 22.55 3.00
N ILE A 268 35.38 23.31 4.07
CA ILE A 268 34.27 23.02 4.97
C ILE A 268 33.02 23.85 4.66
N PHE A 269 33.20 24.99 4.00
CA PHE A 269 32.12 25.83 3.54
C PHE A 269 32.03 25.75 2.03
N THR A 270 30.81 25.56 1.54
CA THR A 270 30.48 25.69 0.12
C THR A 270 29.50 26.83 -0.06
N PHE A 271 29.76 27.67 -1.05
CA PHE A 271 28.98 28.85 -1.39
C PHE A 271 28.47 28.73 -2.82
N GLU A 272 27.22 29.08 -3.03
CA GLU A 272 26.60 29.22 -4.33
C GLU A 272 25.94 30.60 -4.41
N VAL A 273 26.39 31.44 -5.32
CA VAL A 273 25.80 32.74 -5.62
C VAL A 273 24.90 32.57 -6.84
N PHE A 274 23.65 32.96 -6.68
CA PHE A 274 22.65 32.95 -7.74
C PHE A 274 22.31 34.38 -8.11
N ALA A 275 22.23 34.65 -9.40
CA ALA A 275 21.78 35.91 -9.96
C ALA A 275 20.78 35.65 -11.08
N PHE A 276 19.68 36.39 -11.13
CA PHE A 276 18.63 36.25 -12.14
C PHE A 276 18.39 37.59 -12.82
N GLY A 277 18.22 37.57 -14.14
CA GLY A 277 17.78 38.71 -14.94
C GLY A 277 16.29 38.99 -14.76
N MET A 278 15.86 40.19 -15.17
CA MET A 278 14.43 40.51 -15.24
C MET A 278 13.75 39.68 -16.35
N GLU A 279 12.49 39.30 -16.09
CA GLU A 279 11.58 38.69 -17.08
C GLU A 279 11.23 39.65 -18.23
#